data_AF-A0A927HI82-F1
#
_entry.id   AF-A0A927HI82-F1
#
_cell.length_a   1.000
_cell.length_b   1.000
_cell.length_c   1.000
_cell.angle_alpha   90.00
_cell.angle_beta   90.00
_cell.angle_gamma   90.00
#
_symmetry.space_group_name_H-M   'P 1'
#
loop_
_entity.id
_entity.type
_entity.pdbx_description
1 polymer ?
#
loop_
_entity_poly.entity_id
_entity_poly.type
_entity_poly.pdbx_seq_one_letter_code
_entity_poly.pdbx_strand_id
1 'polypeptide(L)'
;MLIAAIALAISTLMFRRRLRNWRADKQRIILDGSNVMYWDNETPSLGPVKLTLNRLAAEGYSVGVVFDANAGYKLYGAYRGPDALARRLKISSDRVMIAPKGTPADPLILKAASDMNARVVTNDRYRDWVSDYPAINKPGFLIPGSYRDGAIHLRMPQEKGRKAA
;
A
#
# COMPACT_ATOMS: atom_id res chain seq x y z
N MET A 1 26.43 4.44 -11.78
CA MET A 1 25.29 5.34 -12.08
C MET A 1 24.32 4.71 -13.09
N LEU A 2 24.74 4.38 -14.32
CA LEU A 2 23.85 3.86 -15.37
C LEU A 2 23.17 2.51 -15.05
N ILE A 3 23.90 1.55 -14.45
CA ILE A 3 23.35 0.22 -14.10
C ILE A 3 22.26 0.32 -13.01
N ALA A 4 22.45 1.21 -12.02
CA ALA A 4 21.46 1.44 -10.96
C ALA A 4 20.19 2.10 -11.51
N ALA A 5 20.32 3.04 -12.45
CA ALA A 5 19.19 3.69 -13.11
C ALA A 5 18.38 2.69 -13.98
N ILE A 6 19.04 1.78 -14.69
CA ILE A 6 18.39 0.72 -15.48
C ILE A 6 17.66 -0.28 -14.54
N ALA A 7 18.30 -0.71 -13.45
CA ALA A 7 17.67 -1.60 -12.48
C ALA A 7 16.43 -0.98 -11.81
N LEU A 8 16.50 0.31 -11.48
CA LEU A 8 15.35 1.07 -10.98
C LEU A 8 14.25 1.21 -12.03
N ALA A 9 14.60 1.48 -13.29
CA ALA A 9 13.64 1.56 -14.39
C ALA A 9 12.93 0.23 -14.66
N ILE A 10 13.66 -0.90 -14.68
CA ILE A 10 13.09 -2.24 -14.83
C ILE A 10 12.20 -2.56 -13.63
N SER A 11 12.66 -2.26 -12.42
CA SER A 11 11.88 -2.49 -11.20
C SER A 11 10.59 -1.68 -11.21
N THR A 12 10.66 -0.41 -11.59
CA THR A 12 9.49 0.48 -11.74
C THR A 12 8.54 -0.01 -12.83
N LEU A 13 9.08 -0.56 -13.93
CA LEU A 13 8.28 -1.17 -14.99
C LEU A 13 7.58 -2.44 -14.51
N MET A 14 8.27 -3.35 -13.83
CA MET A 14 7.67 -4.56 -13.25
C MET A 14 6.63 -4.20 -12.18
N PHE A 15 6.93 -3.18 -11.37
CA PHE A 15 6.01 -2.59 -10.40
C PHE A 15 4.73 -2.10 -11.11
N ARG A 16 4.87 -1.28 -12.15
CA ARG A 16 3.74 -0.82 -12.99
C ARG A 16 2.95 -1.96 -13.64
N ARG A 17 3.61 -3.03 -14.10
CA ARG A 17 2.93 -4.20 -14.69
C ARG A 17 2.02 -4.89 -13.68
N ARG A 18 2.50 -5.08 -12.45
CA ARG A 18 1.76 -5.76 -11.38
C ARG A 18 0.59 -4.90 -10.88
N LEU A 19 0.74 -3.59 -10.89
CA LEU A 19 -0.32 -2.61 -10.58
C LEU A 19 -1.44 -2.52 -11.64
N ARG A 20 -1.09 -2.66 -12.93
CA ARG A 20 -2.04 -2.51 -14.04
C ARG A 20 -3.17 -3.54 -14.03
N ASN A 21 -2.95 -4.70 -13.41
CA ASN A 21 -3.97 -5.76 -13.33
C ASN A 21 -5.08 -5.45 -12.32
N TRP A 22 -5.01 -4.31 -11.61
CA TRP A 22 -6.05 -3.93 -10.67
C TRP A 22 -7.27 -3.36 -11.40
N ARG A 23 -8.43 -3.96 -11.11
CA ARG A 23 -9.75 -3.58 -11.65
C ARG A 23 -9.93 -2.06 -11.74
N ALA A 24 -10.14 -1.56 -12.95
CA ALA A 24 -10.17 -0.13 -13.28
C ALA A 24 -11.53 0.54 -13.03
N ASP A 25 -12.59 -0.26 -12.96
CA ASP A 25 -13.96 0.15 -12.66
C ASP A 25 -14.19 0.50 -11.18
N LYS A 26 -13.26 0.14 -10.31
CA LYS A 26 -13.33 0.38 -8.86
C LYS A 26 -12.37 1.49 -8.44
N GLN A 27 -12.78 2.27 -7.43
CA GLN A 27 -11.84 3.15 -6.73
C GLN A 27 -10.68 2.33 -6.16
N ARG A 28 -9.46 2.80 -6.40
CA ARG A 28 -8.24 2.10 -6.07
C ARG A 28 -7.64 2.64 -4.77
N ILE A 29 -7.15 1.74 -3.93
CA ILE A 29 -6.43 2.07 -2.71
C ILE A 29 -5.11 1.32 -2.69
N ILE A 30 -4.04 2.02 -2.36
CA ILE A 30 -2.76 1.42 -2.02
C ILE A 30 -2.62 1.42 -0.51
N LEU A 31 -2.39 0.25 0.06
CA LEU A 31 -2.07 0.09 1.46
C LEU A 31 -0.55 0.14 1.62
N ASP A 32 -0.04 1.06 2.43
CA ASP A 32 1.33 1.01 2.90
C ASP A 32 1.45 -0.11 3.94
N GLY A 33 1.80 -1.31 3.46
CA GLY A 33 1.85 -2.51 4.28
C GLY A 33 2.91 -2.42 5.37
N SER A 34 4.02 -1.74 5.11
CA SER A 34 5.10 -1.58 6.09
C SER A 34 4.78 -0.54 7.15
N ASN A 35 3.86 0.41 6.89
CA ASN A 35 3.26 1.25 7.93
C ASN A 35 2.17 0.50 8.70
N VAL A 36 1.21 -0.11 7.98
CA VAL A 36 0.00 -0.70 8.58
C VAL A 36 0.31 -1.93 9.42
N MET A 37 1.36 -2.69 9.11
CA MET A 37 1.74 -3.85 9.92
C MET A 37 2.13 -3.48 11.37
N TYR A 38 2.39 -2.21 11.66
CA TYR A 38 2.72 -1.72 13.00
C TYR A 38 1.52 -1.16 13.78
N TRP A 39 0.31 -1.18 13.21
CA TRP A 39 -0.86 -0.57 13.86
C TRP A 39 -1.32 -1.31 15.12
N ASP A 40 -0.87 -2.53 15.34
CA ASP A 40 -1.12 -3.29 16.57
C ASP A 40 0.09 -3.18 17.50
N ASN A 41 0.01 -2.24 18.45
CA ASN A 41 0.99 -2.06 19.53
C ASN A 41 2.45 -1.94 19.04
N GLU A 42 2.68 -1.30 17.89
CA GLU A 42 4.01 -1.11 17.29
C GLU A 42 4.80 -2.41 17.08
N THR A 43 4.10 -3.55 17.03
CA THR A 43 4.68 -4.85 16.76
C THR A 43 4.33 -5.27 15.34
N PRO A 44 5.30 -5.63 14.48
CA PRO A 44 5.02 -5.97 13.10
C PRO A 44 4.14 -7.23 13.00
N SER A 45 2.95 -7.08 12.45
CA SER A 45 1.96 -8.14 12.27
C SER A 45 1.17 -7.98 10.97
N LEU A 46 0.84 -9.10 10.31
CA LEU A 46 -0.08 -9.06 9.17
C LEU A 46 -1.56 -8.95 9.59
N GLY A 47 -1.88 -9.00 10.88
CA GLY A 47 -3.25 -8.90 11.40
C GLY A 47 -3.95 -7.61 10.93
N PRO A 48 -3.42 -6.42 11.28
CA PRO A 48 -3.99 -5.15 10.85
C PRO A 48 -4.05 -4.98 9.32
N VAL A 49 -3.02 -5.46 8.60
CA VAL A 49 -2.97 -5.42 7.14
C VAL A 49 -4.15 -6.21 6.54
N LYS A 50 -4.35 -7.44 7.02
CA LYS A 50 -5.43 -8.32 6.56
C LYS A 50 -6.81 -7.77 6.89
N LEU A 51 -7.00 -7.24 8.10
CA LEU A 51 -8.26 -6.62 8.49
C LEU A 51 -8.58 -5.39 7.63
N THR A 52 -7.57 -4.57 7.32
CA THR A 52 -7.72 -3.39 6.46
C THR A 52 -8.10 -3.78 5.03
N LEU A 53 -7.42 -4.80 4.47
CA LEU A 53 -7.75 -5.35 3.15
C LEU A 53 -9.19 -5.87 3.08
N ASN A 54 -9.61 -6.65 4.08
CA ASN A 54 -10.95 -7.21 4.14
C ASN A 54 -12.02 -6.12 4.26
N ARG A 55 -11.80 -5.14 5.13
CA ARG A 55 -12.71 -4.01 5.34
C ARG A 55 -12.94 -3.23 4.05
N LEU A 56 -11.86 -2.81 3.40
CA LEU A 56 -11.93 -2.03 2.17
C LEU A 56 -12.48 -2.85 0.98
N ALA A 57 -12.15 -4.14 0.91
CA ALA A 57 -12.73 -5.02 -0.12
C ALA A 57 -14.25 -5.17 0.05
N ALA A 58 -14.74 -5.29 1.29
CA ALA A 58 -16.17 -5.34 1.61
C ALA A 58 -16.90 -4.04 1.24
N GLU A 59 -16.22 -2.88 1.34
CA GLU A 59 -16.72 -1.60 0.87
C GLU A 59 -16.61 -1.39 -0.65
N GLY A 60 -16.13 -2.41 -1.38
CA GLY A 60 -16.08 -2.43 -2.84
C GLY A 60 -14.82 -1.87 -3.48
N TYR A 61 -13.82 -1.45 -2.70
CA TYR A 61 -12.56 -0.92 -3.22
C TYR A 61 -11.68 -2.00 -3.87
N SER A 62 -10.85 -1.58 -4.83
CA SER A 62 -9.76 -2.39 -5.36
C SER A 62 -8.47 -2.02 -4.62
N VAL A 63 -8.01 -2.90 -3.74
CA VAL A 63 -6.89 -2.61 -2.82
C VAL A 63 -5.67 -3.42 -3.18
N GLY A 64 -4.50 -2.80 -3.31
CA GLY A 64 -3.25 -3.55 -3.23
C GLY A 64 -2.37 -3.05 -2.12
N VAL A 65 -1.36 -3.85 -1.79
CA VAL A 65 -0.46 -3.57 -0.67
C VAL A 65 0.98 -3.53 -1.18
N VAL A 66 1.69 -2.50 -0.74
CA VAL A 66 3.11 -2.32 -1.01
C VAL A 66 3.84 -2.42 0.32
N PHE A 67 4.88 -3.24 0.36
CA PHE A 67 5.78 -3.37 1.48
C PHE A 67 7.16 -2.83 1.10
N ASP A 68 7.90 -2.31 2.07
CA ASP A 68 9.33 -2.10 1.96
C ASP A 68 10.10 -3.43 1.82
N ALA A 69 11.37 -3.33 1.42
CA ALA A 69 12.22 -4.50 1.18
C ALA A 69 12.47 -5.35 2.44
N ASN A 70 12.27 -4.79 3.64
CA ASN A 70 12.60 -5.41 4.91
C ASN A 70 11.39 -6.06 5.61
N ALA A 71 10.15 -5.85 5.11
CA ALA A 71 8.94 -6.34 5.74
C ALA A 71 8.97 -7.84 6.08
N GLY A 72 9.49 -8.67 5.17
CA GLY A 72 9.64 -10.11 5.42
C GLY A 72 10.49 -10.42 6.66
N TYR A 73 11.62 -9.71 6.81
CA TYR A 73 12.50 -9.87 7.97
C TYR A 73 11.85 -9.37 9.26
N LYS A 74 11.16 -8.22 9.21
CA LYS A 74 10.41 -7.69 10.37
C LYS A 74 9.30 -8.63 10.83
N LEU A 75 8.59 -9.26 9.89
CA LEU A 75 7.44 -10.14 10.19
C LEU A 75 7.86 -11.57 10.57
N TYR A 76 8.97 -12.07 10.02
CA TYR A 76 9.28 -13.52 10.06
C TYR A 76 10.75 -13.86 10.30
N GLY A 77 11.62 -12.86 10.55
CA GLY A 77 13.06 -13.07 10.75
C GLY A 77 13.83 -13.50 9.48
N ALA A 78 13.17 -13.57 8.32
CA ALA A 78 13.78 -13.99 7.06
C ALA A 78 13.14 -13.31 5.85
N TYR A 79 13.85 -13.25 4.72
CA TYR A 79 13.27 -12.73 3.49
C TYR A 79 12.00 -13.51 3.09
N ARG A 80 10.93 -12.76 2.79
CA ARG A 80 9.68 -13.29 2.25
C ARG A 80 9.28 -12.44 1.06
N GLY A 81 9.24 -13.07 -0.11
CA GLY A 81 8.83 -12.41 -1.35
C GLY A 81 7.32 -12.17 -1.45
N PRO A 82 6.86 -11.51 -2.53
CA PRO A 82 5.47 -11.08 -2.69
C PRO A 82 4.46 -12.23 -2.60
N ASP A 83 4.77 -13.40 -3.18
CA ASP A 83 3.86 -14.55 -3.18
C ASP A 83 3.71 -15.16 -1.78
N ALA A 84 4.77 -15.14 -0.98
CA ALA A 84 4.71 -15.63 0.40
C ALA A 84 3.81 -14.74 1.26
N LEU A 85 3.95 -13.41 1.16
CA LEU A 85 3.08 -12.47 1.85
C LEU A 85 1.64 -12.54 1.35
N ALA A 86 1.43 -12.65 0.04
CA ALA A 86 0.11 -12.79 -0.57
C ALA A 86 -0.66 -14.02 -0.05
N ARG A 87 0.02 -15.17 0.05
CA ARG A 87 -0.57 -16.38 0.65
C ARG A 87 -1.01 -16.16 2.10
N ARG A 88 -0.20 -15.47 2.90
CA ARG A 88 -0.55 -15.15 4.31
C ARG A 88 -1.70 -14.17 4.42
N LEU A 89 -1.77 -13.20 3.52
CA LEU A 89 -2.86 -12.22 3.41
C LEU A 89 -4.14 -12.79 2.77
N LYS A 90 -4.06 -13.98 2.14
CA LYS A 90 -5.15 -14.60 1.38
C LYS A 90 -5.67 -13.72 0.24
N ILE A 91 -4.76 -13.04 -0.46
CA ILE A 91 -5.05 -12.26 -1.67
C ILE A 91 -4.20 -12.73 -2.84
N SER A 92 -4.61 -12.39 -4.06
CA SER A 92 -3.82 -12.67 -5.25
C SER A 92 -2.47 -11.97 -5.18
N SER A 93 -1.42 -12.64 -5.66
CA SER A 93 -0.07 -12.13 -5.52
C SER A 93 0.14 -10.84 -6.32
N ASP A 94 -0.55 -10.64 -7.43
CA ASP A 94 -0.54 -9.40 -8.22
C ASP A 94 -1.05 -8.16 -7.44
N ARG A 95 -1.71 -8.35 -6.29
CA ARG A 95 -2.12 -7.29 -5.35
C ARG A 95 -1.10 -7.04 -4.24
N VAL A 96 0.01 -7.76 -4.21
CA VAL A 96 1.11 -7.59 -3.25
C VAL A 96 2.39 -7.22 -3.97
N MET A 97 3.07 -6.21 -3.46
CA MET A 97 4.34 -5.72 -3.99
C MET A 97 5.33 -5.52 -2.86
N ILE A 98 6.60 -5.78 -3.15
CA ILE A 98 7.72 -5.46 -2.25
C ILE A 98 8.66 -4.54 -3.02
N ALA A 99 9.03 -3.42 -2.40
CA ALA A 99 10.04 -2.52 -2.93
C ALA A 99 11.35 -3.27 -3.15
N PRO A 100 12.04 -3.07 -4.28
CA PRO A 100 13.36 -3.66 -4.51
C PRO A 100 14.34 -3.28 -3.40
N LYS A 101 15.30 -4.16 -3.13
CA LYS A 101 16.37 -3.87 -2.17
C LYS A 101 17.11 -2.60 -2.59
N GLY A 102 17.35 -1.70 -1.63
CA GLY A 102 18.03 -0.42 -1.87
C GLY A 102 17.14 0.65 -2.53
N THR A 103 15.86 0.38 -2.73
CA THR A 103 14.89 1.36 -3.23
C THR A 103 13.91 1.74 -2.10
N PRO A 104 13.74 3.03 -1.78
CA PRO A 104 12.72 3.47 -0.83
C PRO A 104 11.31 3.09 -1.31
N ALA A 105 10.44 2.65 -0.41
CA ALA A 105 9.07 2.25 -0.76
C ALA A 105 8.17 3.47 -1.03
N ASP A 106 8.32 4.53 -0.27
CA ASP A 106 7.50 5.75 -0.34
C ASP A 106 7.36 6.32 -1.76
N PRO A 107 8.44 6.60 -2.53
CA PRO A 107 8.29 7.12 -3.88
C PRO A 107 7.60 6.11 -4.80
N LEU A 108 7.75 4.79 -4.58
CA LEU A 108 7.02 3.79 -5.35
C LEU A 108 5.52 3.82 -5.04
N ILE A 109 5.15 3.91 -3.76
CA ILE A 109 3.77 4.02 -3.28
C ILE A 109 3.12 5.28 -3.85
N LEU A 110 3.75 6.44 -3.65
CA LEU A 110 3.22 7.74 -4.08
C LEU A 110 3.09 7.83 -5.59
N LYS A 111 4.10 7.35 -6.31
CA LYS A 111 4.07 7.31 -7.77
C LYS A 111 2.97 6.40 -8.30
N ALA A 112 2.79 5.21 -7.72
CA ALA A 112 1.72 4.33 -8.10
C ALA A 112 0.35 4.91 -7.78
N ALA A 113 0.19 5.53 -6.61
CA ALA A 113 -1.05 6.16 -6.23
C ALA A 113 -1.42 7.27 -7.22
N SER A 114 -0.45 8.09 -7.61
CA SER A 114 -0.65 9.15 -8.61
C SER A 114 -0.94 8.57 -10.00
N ASP A 115 -0.16 7.59 -10.47
CA ASP A 115 -0.34 6.98 -11.80
C ASP A 115 -1.72 6.29 -11.95
N MET A 116 -2.28 5.80 -10.84
CA MET A 116 -3.51 5.00 -10.83
C MET A 116 -4.75 5.76 -10.35
N ASN A 117 -4.61 7.04 -10.01
CA ASN A 117 -5.62 7.84 -9.30
C ASN A 117 -6.15 7.11 -8.05
N ALA A 118 -5.23 6.52 -7.28
CA ALA A 118 -5.53 5.80 -6.05
C ALA A 118 -5.29 6.68 -4.83
N ARG A 119 -5.97 6.34 -3.73
CA ARG A 119 -5.67 6.88 -2.39
C ARG A 119 -4.67 5.95 -1.67
N VAL A 120 -3.96 6.46 -0.67
CA VAL A 120 -2.97 5.70 0.12
C VAL A 120 -3.44 5.56 1.55
N VAL A 121 -3.55 4.35 2.07
CA VAL A 121 -3.78 4.09 3.50
C VAL A 121 -2.43 3.99 4.20
N THR A 122 -2.17 4.95 5.09
CA THR A 122 -0.93 5.08 5.85
C THR A 122 -1.11 6.12 6.95
N ASN A 123 -0.30 6.04 8.02
CA ASN A 123 -0.12 7.12 8.99
C ASN A 123 1.14 7.95 8.73
N ASP A 124 1.96 7.57 7.74
CA ASP A 124 3.10 8.40 7.32
C ASP A 124 2.59 9.66 6.59
N ARG A 125 3.30 10.76 6.79
CA ARG A 125 3.06 12.04 6.13
C ARG A 125 3.92 12.22 4.87
N TYR A 126 4.91 11.36 4.64
CA TYR A 126 5.84 11.40 3.51
C TYR A 126 6.44 12.80 3.28
N ARG A 127 6.85 13.48 4.36
CA ARG A 127 7.23 14.91 4.32
C ARG A 127 8.37 15.18 3.32
N ASP A 128 9.32 14.26 3.22
CA ASP A 128 10.48 14.37 2.35
C ASP A 128 10.11 14.31 0.86
N TRP A 129 8.92 13.80 0.54
CA TRP A 129 8.46 13.56 -0.83
C TRP A 129 7.42 14.58 -1.31
N VAL A 130 7.05 15.56 -0.49
CA VAL A 130 5.99 16.55 -0.81
C VAL A 130 6.33 17.37 -2.06
N SER A 131 7.60 17.73 -2.26
CA SER A 131 8.05 18.49 -3.43
C SER A 131 7.83 17.70 -4.73
N ASP A 132 8.11 16.40 -4.72
CA ASP A 132 8.01 15.53 -5.89
C ASP A 132 6.58 15.01 -6.11
N TYR A 133 5.80 14.88 -5.03
CA TYR A 133 4.43 14.38 -5.04
C TYR A 133 3.46 15.33 -4.33
N PRO A 134 3.08 16.47 -4.95
CA PRO A 134 2.14 17.44 -4.37
C PRO A 134 0.76 16.85 -4.02
N ALA A 135 0.41 15.69 -4.60
CA ALA A 135 -0.79 14.94 -4.26
C ALA A 135 -0.90 14.59 -2.77
N ILE A 136 0.22 14.48 -2.04
CA ILE A 136 0.26 14.29 -0.58
C ILE A 136 -0.63 15.30 0.15
N ASN A 137 -0.66 16.55 -0.31
CA ASN A 137 -1.42 17.63 0.32
C ASN A 137 -2.90 17.67 -0.10
N LYS A 138 -3.32 16.82 -1.05
CA LYS A 138 -4.73 16.78 -1.48
C LYS A 138 -5.58 16.11 -0.40
N PRO A 139 -6.70 16.72 0.04
CA PRO A 139 -7.60 16.10 1.00
C PRO A 139 -8.06 14.72 0.54
N GLY A 140 -7.93 13.72 1.42
CA GLY A 140 -8.34 12.35 1.15
C GLY A 140 -7.37 11.54 0.28
N PHE A 141 -6.23 12.10 -0.15
CA PHE A 141 -5.19 11.31 -0.81
C PHE A 141 -4.54 10.34 0.16
N LEU A 142 -4.11 10.82 1.33
CA LEU A 142 -3.70 9.98 2.45
C LEU A 142 -4.92 9.68 3.34
N ILE A 143 -5.11 8.41 3.67
CA ILE A 143 -6.17 7.88 4.52
C ILE A 143 -5.50 7.35 5.81
N PRO A 144 -5.44 8.17 6.87
CA PRO A 144 -4.91 7.72 8.14
C PRO A 144 -5.88 6.75 8.81
N GLY A 145 -5.35 5.91 9.69
CA GLY A 145 -6.15 4.90 10.39
C GLY A 145 -5.48 4.37 11.65
N SER A 146 -6.18 3.46 12.32
CA SER A 146 -5.65 2.75 13.48
C SER A 146 -6.34 1.40 13.65
N TYR A 147 -5.65 0.48 14.31
CA TYR A 147 -6.24 -0.73 14.85
C TYR A 147 -6.53 -0.52 16.34
N ARG A 148 -7.78 -0.71 16.76
CA ARG A 148 -8.24 -0.61 18.16
C ARG A 148 -9.37 -1.60 18.39
N ASP A 149 -9.41 -2.23 19.55
CA ASP A 149 -10.49 -3.15 19.97
C ASP A 149 -10.82 -4.25 18.93
N GLY A 150 -9.80 -4.78 18.26
CA GLY A 150 -9.99 -5.82 17.23
C GLY A 150 -10.48 -5.30 15.87
N ALA A 151 -10.64 -3.99 15.70
CA ALA A 151 -11.21 -3.38 14.51
C ALA A 151 -10.29 -2.34 13.85
N ILE A 152 -10.49 -2.14 12.55
CA ILE A 152 -9.81 -1.11 11.76
C ILE A 152 -10.70 0.13 11.68
N HIS A 153 -10.14 1.27 12.06
CA HIS A 153 -10.77 2.58 11.94
C HIS A 153 -9.99 3.40 10.92
N LEU A 154 -10.62 3.74 9.79
CA LEU A 154 -10.03 4.56 8.74
C LEU A 154 -10.71 5.92 8.71
N ARG A 155 -9.92 6.99 8.58
CA ARG A 155 -10.45 8.34 8.32
C ARG A 155 -10.67 8.50 6.82
N MET A 156 -11.72 7.85 6.32
CA MET A 156 -12.12 7.97 4.93
C MET A 156 -12.63 9.40 4.66
N PRO A 157 -12.30 10.01 3.51
CA PRO A 157 -12.98 11.22 3.09
C PRO A 157 -14.47 10.92 2.91
N GLN A 158 -15.33 11.83 3.37
CA GLN A 158 -16.77 11.76 3.16
C GLN A 158 -17.05 11.71 1.65
N GLU A 159 -17.47 10.55 1.13
CA GLU A 159 -17.86 10.45 -0.27
C GLU A 159 -19.24 11.09 -0.45
N LYS A 160 -19.28 12.27 -1.08
CA LYS A 160 -20.56 12.86 -1.51
C LYS A 160 -21.23 11.90 -2.48
N GLY A 161 -22.30 11.22 -2.04
CA GLY A 161 -23.28 10.61 -2.93
C GLY A 161 -23.12 9.12 -3.25
N ARG A 162 -22.62 8.28 -2.35
CA ARG A 162 -22.84 6.83 -2.51
C ARG A 162 -24.26 6.52 -2.05
N LYS A 163 -25.22 6.58 -2.98
CA LYS A 163 -26.54 5.97 -2.78
C LYS A 163 -26.29 4.51 -2.40
N ALA A 164 -26.77 4.11 -1.23
CA ALA A 164 -26.92 2.71 -0.91
C ALA A 164 -27.75 2.09 -2.04
N ALA A 165 -27.15 1.12 -2.72
CA ALA A 165 -27.91 0.22 -3.59
C ALA A 165 -28.66 -0.77 -2.71
#